data_AF-A0A392PDW9-F1
#
_entry.id   AF-A0A392PDW9-F1
#
_cell.length_a   1.000
_cell.length_b   1.000
_cell.length_c   1.000
_cell.angle_alpha   90.00
_cell.angle_beta   90.00
_cell.angle_gamma   90.00
#
_symmetry.space_group_name_H-M   'P 1'
#
loop_
_entity.id
_entity.type
_entity.pdbx_description
1 polymer ?
#
loop_
_entity_poly.entity_id
_entity_poly.type
_entity_poly.pdbx_seq_one_letter_code
_entity_poly.pdbx_strand_id
1 'polypeptide(L)'
;EHDDIVDSQTKGPKWIKAKTQSEDFSEWFKTRALKDDVSIQLKDFSRGPSHVAKRFSGYLINGNRFHTRKRDARRKTQNSGVTLVSLTPSFASSKDENPKTEAITYYGSISDIIELDYYGHFNFVLFKCDWEDIPAAIIQKSSVVMEETRNEDSDFE
;
A
#
# COMPACT_ATOMS: atom_id res chain seq x y z
N GLU A 1 -20.12 -6.72 -0.03
CA GLU A 1 -20.73 -6.34 1.27
C GLU A 1 -20.61 -4.84 1.53
N HIS A 2 -19.43 -4.31 1.86
CA HIS A 2 -19.27 -2.88 2.15
C HIS A 2 -19.64 -1.99 0.97
N ASP A 3 -19.16 -2.33 -0.23
CA ASP A 3 -19.43 -1.57 -1.45
C ASP A 3 -20.93 -1.52 -1.75
N ASP A 4 -21.64 -2.63 -1.53
CA ASP A 4 -23.10 -2.70 -1.70
C ASP A 4 -23.83 -1.78 -0.70
N ILE A 5 -23.34 -1.69 0.54
CA ILE A 5 -23.87 -0.80 1.57
C ILE A 5 -23.67 0.65 1.15
N VAL A 6 -22.44 1.03 0.77
CA VAL A 6 -22.11 2.38 0.32
C VAL A 6 -22.93 2.76 -0.92
N ASP A 7 -23.10 1.84 -1.86
CA ASP A 7 -23.88 2.04 -3.07
C ASP A 7 -25.37 2.26 -2.79
N SER A 8 -25.91 1.60 -1.76
CA SER A 8 -27.31 1.73 -1.36
C SER A 8 -27.58 3.03 -0.58
N GLN A 9 -26.63 3.50 0.23
CA GLN A 9 -26.81 4.62 1.15
C GLN A 9 -26.34 5.97 0.55
N THR A 10 -25.34 5.95 -0.34
CA THR A 10 -24.74 7.16 -0.90
C THR A 10 -25.17 7.36 -2.35
N LYS A 11 -25.99 8.38 -2.60
CA LYS A 11 -26.33 8.82 -3.95
C LYS A 11 -25.32 9.85 -4.44
N GLY A 12 -24.73 9.61 -5.62
CA GLY A 12 -23.83 10.58 -6.24
C GLY A 12 -22.88 9.94 -7.26
N PRO A 13 -21.99 10.75 -7.84
CA PRO A 13 -20.92 10.28 -8.72
C PRO A 13 -20.04 9.23 -8.03
N LYS A 14 -19.41 8.36 -8.84
CA LYS A 14 -18.54 7.26 -8.37
C LYS A 14 -17.44 7.72 -7.39
N TRP A 15 -16.89 8.92 -7.58
CA TRP A 15 -15.84 9.45 -6.69
C TRP A 15 -16.35 9.78 -5.28
N ILE A 16 -17.62 10.17 -5.12
CA ILE A 16 -18.22 10.40 -3.79
C ILE A 16 -18.34 9.07 -3.06
N LYS A 17 -18.83 8.04 -3.76
CA LYS A 17 -18.96 6.68 -3.22
C LYS A 17 -17.60 6.11 -2.80
N ALA A 18 -16.58 6.25 -3.65
CA ALA A 18 -15.21 5.83 -3.33
C ALA A 18 -14.64 6.58 -2.11
N LYS A 19 -14.96 7.88 -1.97
CA LYS A 19 -14.57 8.66 -0.80
C LYS A 19 -15.26 8.14 0.47
N THR A 20 -16.58 7.98 0.46
CA THR A 20 -17.33 7.43 1.60
C THR A 20 -16.81 6.05 1.99
N GLN A 21 -16.57 5.20 1.00
CA GLN A 21 -15.98 3.87 1.21
C GLN A 21 -14.63 3.98 1.92
N SER A 22 -13.74 4.86 1.47
CA SER A 22 -12.43 5.04 2.10
C SER A 22 -12.51 5.55 3.55
N GLU A 23 -13.51 6.38 3.88
CA GLU A 23 -13.66 7.00 5.21
C GLU A 23 -14.30 6.03 6.21
N ASP A 24 -15.30 5.26 5.79
CA ASP A 24 -16.09 4.37 6.67
C ASP A 24 -15.53 2.94 6.78
N PHE A 25 -14.72 2.50 5.81
CA PHE A 25 -14.29 1.09 5.73
C PHE A 25 -13.68 0.55 7.03
N SER A 26 -12.84 1.34 7.71
CA SER A 26 -12.16 0.88 8.93
C SER A 26 -13.16 0.55 10.05
N GLU A 27 -14.17 1.41 10.24
CA GLU A 27 -15.17 1.22 11.30
C GLU A 27 -16.18 0.14 10.92
N TRP A 28 -16.60 0.11 9.66
CA TRP A 28 -17.40 -0.98 9.12
C TRP A 28 -16.69 -2.33 9.28
N PHE A 29 -15.39 -2.42 8.97
CA PHE A 29 -14.64 -3.66 9.00
C PHE A 29 -14.47 -4.19 10.43
N LYS A 30 -14.19 -3.30 11.40
CA LYS A 30 -14.22 -3.64 12.83
C LYS A 30 -15.54 -4.28 13.23
N THR A 31 -16.66 -3.64 12.87
CA THR A 31 -17.99 -4.12 13.19
C THR A 31 -18.31 -5.45 12.50
N ARG A 32 -17.97 -5.59 11.21
CA ARG A 32 -18.20 -6.81 10.42
C ARG A 32 -17.38 -7.99 10.96
N ALA A 33 -16.18 -7.74 11.45
CA ALA A 33 -15.30 -8.76 12.00
C ALA A 33 -15.80 -9.35 13.34
N LEU A 34 -16.71 -8.69 14.06
CA LEU A 34 -17.27 -9.22 15.31
C LEU A 34 -18.16 -10.44 15.11
N LYS A 35 -18.61 -10.72 13.88
CA LYS A 35 -19.46 -11.87 13.59
C LYS A 35 -18.70 -13.20 13.76
N ASP A 36 -19.43 -14.25 14.11
CA ASP A 36 -18.86 -15.57 14.39
C ASP A 36 -18.37 -16.30 13.13
N ASP A 37 -18.83 -15.90 11.95
CA ASP A 37 -18.44 -16.45 10.65
C ASP A 37 -17.06 -15.96 10.17
N VAL A 38 -16.40 -15.07 10.92
CA VAL A 38 -15.13 -14.45 10.55
C VAL A 38 -13.95 -15.16 11.22
N SER A 39 -12.91 -15.44 10.43
CA SER A 39 -11.68 -16.05 10.92
C SER A 39 -10.97 -15.16 11.96
N ILE A 40 -10.21 -15.80 12.86
CA ILE A 40 -9.42 -15.08 13.87
C ILE A 40 -8.46 -14.08 13.22
N GLN A 41 -7.80 -14.48 12.13
CA GLN A 41 -6.88 -13.60 11.38
C GLN A 41 -7.56 -12.32 10.89
N LEU A 42 -8.78 -12.40 10.34
CA LEU A 42 -9.54 -11.24 9.90
C LEU A 42 -10.00 -10.37 11.09
N LYS A 43 -10.25 -10.97 12.26
CA LYS A 43 -10.53 -10.25 13.51
C LYS A 43 -9.31 -9.47 14.00
N ASP A 44 -8.12 -10.03 13.86
CA ASP A 44 -6.88 -9.33 14.19
C ASP A 44 -6.61 -8.19 13.20
N PHE A 45 -6.88 -8.40 11.90
CA PHE A 45 -6.74 -7.34 10.89
C PHE A 45 -7.68 -6.16 11.12
N SER A 46 -8.92 -6.43 11.56
CA SER A 46 -9.93 -5.37 11.73
C SER A 46 -9.58 -4.39 12.85
N ARG A 47 -8.76 -4.81 13.83
CA ARG A 47 -8.25 -3.90 14.88
C ARG A 47 -7.36 -2.80 14.31
N GLY A 48 -6.78 -2.99 13.13
CA GLY A 48 -5.73 -2.16 12.59
C GLY A 48 -4.37 -2.44 13.22
N PRO A 49 -3.29 -1.80 12.72
CA PRO A 49 -1.97 -1.98 13.27
C PRO A 49 -1.88 -1.40 14.69
N SER A 50 -0.90 -1.88 15.46
CA SER A 50 -0.49 -1.27 16.71
C SER A 50 -0.17 0.22 16.51
N HIS A 51 -0.39 1.02 17.54
CA HIS A 51 -0.04 2.44 17.55
C HIS A 51 1.48 2.69 17.55
N VAL A 52 2.28 1.64 17.68
CA VAL A 52 3.74 1.68 17.63
C VAL A 52 4.20 1.08 16.31
N ALA A 53 5.03 1.83 15.59
CA ALA A 53 5.67 1.39 14.36
C ALA A 53 7.19 1.54 14.48
N LYS A 54 7.94 0.62 13.86
CA LYS A 54 9.40 0.73 13.78
C LYS A 54 9.79 1.38 12.46
N ARG A 55 10.90 2.12 12.47
CA ARG A 55 11.41 2.81 11.30
C ARG A 55 12.84 2.37 11.00
N PHE A 56 13.12 2.05 9.74
CA PHE A 56 14.38 1.46 9.33
C PHE A 56 15.08 2.29 8.25
N SER A 57 16.41 2.22 8.23
CA SER A 57 17.22 2.83 7.17
C SER A 57 17.63 1.83 6.08
N GLY A 58 17.48 0.53 6.34
CA GLY A 58 17.50 -0.55 5.38
C GLY A 58 16.77 -1.78 5.91
N TYR A 59 16.28 -2.61 5.00
CA TYR A 59 15.43 -3.76 5.31
C TYR A 59 15.65 -4.88 4.29
N LEU A 60 15.76 -6.12 4.76
CA LEU A 60 15.85 -7.32 3.94
C LEU A 60 14.45 -7.91 3.83
N ILE A 61 13.89 -7.91 2.63
CA ILE A 61 12.59 -8.53 2.36
C ILE A 61 12.68 -9.45 1.15
N ASN A 62 12.19 -10.68 1.28
CA ASN A 62 12.20 -11.67 0.21
C ASN A 62 13.60 -11.87 -0.42
N GLY A 63 14.64 -11.85 0.41
CA GLY A 63 16.04 -11.97 -0.02
C GLY A 63 16.63 -10.73 -0.71
N ASN A 64 15.86 -9.65 -0.84
CA ASN A 64 16.29 -8.39 -1.45
C ASN A 64 16.60 -7.34 -0.39
N ARG A 65 17.78 -6.73 -0.52
CA ARG A 65 18.26 -5.73 0.42
C ARG A 65 17.92 -4.33 -0.08
N PHE A 66 17.06 -3.64 0.64
CA PHE A 66 16.66 -2.26 0.32
C PHE A 66 17.23 -1.25 1.32
N HIS A 67 17.55 -0.06 0.84
CA HIS A 67 17.99 1.07 1.66
C HIS A 67 17.13 2.30 1.44
N THR A 68 17.06 3.16 2.45
CA THR A 68 16.58 4.53 2.24
C THR A 68 17.61 5.33 1.45
N ARG A 69 17.14 6.22 0.56
CA ARG A 69 17.98 7.13 -0.22
C ARG A 69 18.94 7.94 0.67
N LYS A 70 18.48 8.33 1.88
CA LYS A 70 19.29 9.05 2.87
C LYS A 70 20.50 8.24 3.34
N ARG A 71 20.34 6.92 3.52
CA ARG A 71 21.44 6.02 3.91
C ARG A 71 22.43 5.86 2.75
N ASP A 72 21.93 5.66 1.54
CA ASP A 72 22.74 5.45 0.35
C ASP A 72 23.56 6.66 -0.07
N ALA A 73 23.10 7.89 0.21
CA ALA A 73 23.79 9.12 -0.15
C ALA A 73 25.24 9.23 0.37
N ARG A 74 25.61 8.43 1.38
CA ARG A 74 26.97 8.40 1.97
C ARG A 74 27.76 7.13 1.64
N ARG A 75 27.25 6.26 0.76
CA ARG A 75 27.81 4.93 0.47
C ARG A 75 28.22 4.81 -1.01
N LYS A 76 29.12 3.86 -1.29
CA LYS A 76 29.57 3.56 -2.66
C LYS A 76 28.54 2.76 -3.46
N THR A 77 27.69 1.99 -2.78
CA THR A 77 26.64 1.16 -3.36
C THR A 77 25.27 1.77 -3.05
N GLN A 78 24.35 1.75 -4.02
CA GLN A 78 22.98 2.24 -3.87
C GLN A 78 22.00 1.09 -4.05
N ASN A 79 21.13 0.89 -3.07
CA ASN A 79 20.05 -0.09 -3.07
C ASN A 79 18.69 0.55 -2.70
N SER A 80 18.54 1.87 -2.92
CA SER A 80 17.28 2.57 -2.68
C SER A 80 16.33 2.58 -3.87
N GLY A 81 16.77 2.09 -5.04
CA GLY A 81 15.94 2.02 -6.24
C GLY A 81 14.86 0.95 -6.13
N VAL A 82 13.67 1.28 -6.59
CA VAL A 82 12.53 0.35 -6.67
C VAL A 82 11.83 0.44 -8.00
N THR A 83 11.19 -0.66 -8.38
CA THR A 83 10.37 -0.75 -9.58
C THR A 83 9.00 -1.30 -9.21
N LEU A 84 7.93 -0.66 -9.68
CA LEU A 84 6.55 -1.11 -9.50
C LEU A 84 5.94 -1.33 -10.87
N VAL A 85 5.38 -2.51 -11.13
CA VAL A 85 4.57 -2.77 -12.32
C VAL A 85 3.12 -2.64 -11.92
N SER A 86 2.43 -1.61 -12.42
CA SER A 86 1.00 -1.41 -12.16
C SER A 86 0.20 -1.65 -13.43
N LEU A 87 -0.91 -2.37 -13.29
CA LEU A 87 -1.92 -2.50 -14.33
C LEU A 87 -2.77 -1.23 -14.32
N THR A 88 -2.56 -0.35 -15.30
CA THR A 88 -3.24 0.94 -15.39
C THR A 88 -4.25 0.90 -16.53
N PRO A 89 -5.53 1.21 -16.26
CA PRO A 89 -6.51 1.43 -17.32
C PRO A 89 -6.22 2.77 -18.03
N SER A 90 -6.04 2.71 -19.35
CA SER A 90 -5.94 3.87 -20.23
C SER A 90 -7.24 4.05 -21.00
N PHE A 91 -7.64 5.31 -21.18
CA PHE A 91 -8.86 5.69 -21.88
C PHE A 91 -8.47 6.50 -23.11
N ALA A 92 -8.99 6.13 -24.29
CA ALA A 92 -8.72 6.89 -25.51
C ALA A 92 -9.38 8.28 -25.49
N SER A 93 -10.43 8.44 -24.68
CA SER A 93 -11.11 9.72 -24.42
C SER A 93 -11.92 9.66 -23.13
N SER A 94 -12.41 10.80 -22.64
CA SER A 94 -13.31 10.87 -21.47
C SER A 94 -14.67 10.17 -21.67
N LYS A 95 -15.03 9.81 -22.92
CA LYS A 95 -16.24 9.06 -23.27
C LYS A 95 -15.96 7.59 -23.56
N ASP A 96 -14.73 7.13 -23.38
CA ASP A 96 -14.35 5.75 -23.64
C ASP A 96 -14.91 4.83 -22.54
N GLU A 97 -15.83 3.96 -22.92
CA GLU A 97 -16.43 2.96 -22.01
C GLU A 97 -15.62 1.65 -21.96
N ASN A 98 -14.61 1.50 -22.83
CA ASN A 98 -13.80 0.28 -22.94
C ASN A 98 -12.31 0.59 -22.70
N PRO A 99 -11.92 0.91 -21.45
CA PRO A 99 -10.52 1.19 -21.14
C PRO A 99 -9.63 -0.02 -21.46
N LYS A 100 -8.47 0.25 -22.03
CA LYS A 100 -7.43 -0.77 -22.21
C LYS A 100 -6.59 -0.84 -20.96
N THR A 101 -6.40 -2.03 -20.40
CA THR A 101 -5.51 -2.22 -19.26
C THR A 101 -4.12 -2.56 -19.77
N GLU A 102 -3.14 -1.73 -19.43
CA GLU A 102 -1.75 -1.93 -19.81
C GLU A 102 -0.85 -1.99 -18.57
N ALA A 103 0.21 -2.79 -18.65
CA ALA A 103 1.23 -2.85 -17.61
C ALA A 103 2.19 -1.67 -17.78
N ILE A 104 2.17 -0.75 -16.83
CA ILE A 104 3.08 0.39 -16.78
C ILE A 104 4.12 0.13 -15.70
N THR A 105 5.40 0.26 -16.05
CA THR A 105 6.52 0.12 -15.13
C THR A 105 6.92 1.48 -14.59
N TYR A 106 6.93 1.60 -13.26
CA TYR A 106 7.32 2.79 -12.53
C TYR A 106 8.67 2.60 -11.86
N TYR A 107 9.47 3.65 -11.85
CA TYR A 107 10.76 3.69 -11.18
C TYR A 107 10.72 4.74 -10.09
N GLY A 108 11.28 4.41 -8.94
CA GLY A 108 11.30 5.31 -7.80
C GLY A 108 12.45 5.03 -6.87
N SER A 109 12.51 5.82 -5.80
CA SER A 109 13.48 5.67 -4.74
C SER A 109 12.82 5.63 -3.37
N ILE A 110 13.28 4.72 -2.51
CA ILE A 110 12.77 4.58 -1.15
C ILE A 110 13.22 5.78 -0.31
N SER A 111 12.27 6.56 0.17
CA SER A 111 12.51 7.67 1.10
C SER A 111 12.35 7.26 2.56
N ASP A 112 11.53 6.24 2.85
CA ASP A 112 11.31 5.73 4.20
C ASP A 112 10.92 4.25 4.23
N ILE A 113 11.24 3.57 5.33
CA ILE A 113 10.84 2.17 5.58
C ILE A 113 10.23 2.09 6.98
N ILE A 114 8.99 1.61 7.08
CA ILE A 114 8.24 1.49 8.34
C ILE A 114 7.69 0.07 8.47
N GLU A 115 7.90 -0.58 9.61
CA GLU A 115 7.25 -1.85 9.94
C GLU A 115 6.09 -1.59 10.91
N LEU A 116 4.92 -2.09 10.52
CA LEU A 116 3.71 -2.11 11.33
C LEU A 116 3.59 -3.48 12.00
N ASP A 117 3.48 -3.49 13.32
CA ASP A 117 3.14 -4.68 14.10
C ASP A 117 1.64 -4.74 14.35
N TYR A 118 1.04 -5.91 14.16
CA TYR A 118 -0.35 -6.17 14.55
C TYR A 118 -0.39 -7.05 15.79
N TYR A 119 0.08 -6.48 16.91
CA TYR A 119 0.01 -7.08 18.24
C TYR A 119 0.71 -8.45 18.33
N GLY A 120 1.79 -8.64 17.56
CA GLY A 120 2.57 -9.88 17.52
C GLY A 120 1.98 -10.98 16.64
N HIS A 121 0.88 -10.73 15.91
CA HIS A 121 0.27 -11.72 15.03
C HIS A 121 0.90 -11.71 13.63
N PHE A 122 1.16 -10.52 13.09
CA PHE A 122 1.72 -10.32 11.76
C PHE A 122 2.38 -8.94 11.68
N ASN A 123 3.41 -8.81 10.83
CA ASN A 123 4.02 -7.54 10.52
C ASN A 123 3.89 -7.20 9.02
N PHE A 124 3.80 -5.91 8.75
CA PHE A 124 3.78 -5.37 7.40
C PHE A 124 4.87 -4.33 7.27
N VAL A 125 5.64 -4.38 6.19
CA VAL A 125 6.63 -3.36 5.87
C VAL A 125 6.08 -2.45 4.81
N LEU A 126 6.19 -1.15 5.08
CA LEU A 126 5.79 -0.05 4.25
C LEU A 126 7.03 0.60 3.66
N PHE A 127 7.15 0.57 2.35
CA PHE A 127 8.15 1.35 1.61
C PHE A 127 7.50 2.64 1.14
N LYS A 128 7.92 3.77 1.70
CA LYS A 128 7.56 5.08 1.17
C LYS A 128 8.49 5.39 0.01
N CYS A 129 7.91 5.62 -1.17
CA CYS A 129 8.67 5.81 -2.40
C CYS A 129 8.38 7.18 -3.01
N ASP A 130 9.45 7.83 -3.46
CA ASP A 130 9.37 8.99 -4.36
C ASP A 130 9.47 8.44 -5.79
N TRP A 131 8.43 8.64 -6.61
CA TRP A 131 8.36 8.13 -7.97
C TRP A 131 8.79 9.18 -8.99
N GLU A 132 9.51 8.75 -10.02
CA GLU A 132 9.87 9.62 -11.14
C GLU A 132 8.65 9.91 -12.03
N ASP A 133 8.57 11.12 -12.58
CA ASP A 133 7.45 11.54 -13.42
C ASP A 133 7.43 10.71 -14.71
N ILE A 134 6.33 9.97 -14.93
CA ILE A 134 6.07 9.26 -16.18
C ILE A 134 5.04 10.04 -16.98
N PRO A 135 5.37 10.54 -18.18
CA PRO A 135 4.47 11.39 -18.98
C PRO A 135 3.09 10.79 -19.27
N ALA A 136 2.96 9.46 -19.16
CA ALA A 136 1.74 8.71 -19.47
C ALA A 136 0.83 8.42 -18.26
N ALA A 137 1.21 8.80 -17.03
CA ALA A 137 0.47 8.42 -15.83
C ALA A 137 0.27 9.59 -14.84
N ILE A 138 -0.94 9.71 -14.30
CA ILE A 138 -1.21 10.60 -13.15
C ILE A 138 -0.82 9.83 -11.88
N ILE A 139 0.29 10.21 -11.25
CA ILE A 139 0.81 9.55 -10.03
C ILE A 139 0.70 10.52 -8.84
N GLN A 140 0.31 10.01 -7.68
CA GLN A 140 0.64 10.67 -6.41
C GLN A 140 2.15 10.56 -6.19
N LYS A 141 2.85 11.70 -6.18
CA LYS A 141 4.34 11.77 -6.12
C LYS A 141 4.98 10.95 -5.01
N SER A 142 4.24 10.70 -3.93
CA SER A 142 4.62 9.75 -2.88
C SER A 142 3.53 8.71 -2.71
N SER A 143 3.90 7.44 -2.76
CA SER A 143 3.01 6.34 -2.40
C SER A 143 3.71 5.38 -1.43
N VAL A 144 2.90 4.51 -0.82
CA VAL A 144 3.36 3.48 0.09
C VAL A 144 3.13 2.13 -0.58
N VAL A 145 4.18 1.33 -0.71
CA VAL A 145 4.09 -0.08 -1.08
C VAL A 145 4.08 -0.90 0.21
N MET A 146 3.08 -1.75 0.39
CA MET A 146 2.96 -2.61 1.56
C MET A 146 3.29 -4.05 1.18
N GLU A 147 4.08 -4.72 2.03
CA GLU A 147 4.42 -6.12 1.84
C GLU A 147 4.35 -6.84 3.20
N GLU A 148 3.77 -8.02 3.23
CA GLU A 148 3.70 -8.87 4.42
C GLU A 148 5.07 -9.49 4.68
N THR A 149 5.53 -9.41 5.93
CA THR A 149 6.85 -9.95 6.31
C THR A 149 6.80 -11.46 6.51
N ARG A 150 7.87 -12.14 6.16
CA ARG A 150 8.14 -13.55 6.47
C ARG A 150 9.24 -13.66 7.53
N ASN A 151 9.36 -14.82 8.16
CA ASN A 151 10.33 -15.05 9.25
C ASN A 151 11.80 -14.80 8.87
N GLU A 152 12.14 -14.81 7.58
CA GLU A 152 13.49 -14.58 7.07
C GLU A 152 13.78 -13.09 6.82
N ASP A 153 12.73 -12.26 6.82
CA ASP A 153 12.85 -10.82 6.65
C ASP A 153 13.37 -10.19 7.95
N SER A 154 14.29 -9.24 7.81
CA SER A 154 14.98 -8.67 8.96
C SER A 154 15.52 -7.27 8.66
N ASP A 155 15.72 -6.50 9.71
CA ASP A 155 16.53 -5.30 9.65
C ASP A 155 18.02 -5.66 9.58
N PHE A 156 18.80 -4.71 9.10
CA PHE A 156 20.25 -4.80 9.18
C PHE A 156 20.83 -3.39 9.33
N GLU A 157 21.73 -3.23 10.30
CA GLU A 157 22.43 -1.96 10.56
C GLU A 157 23.32 -1.52 9.38
#